data_AF-A0A1L6ZJ97-F1
#
_entry.id   AF-A0A1L6ZJ97-F1
#
_cell.length_a   1.000
_cell.length_b   1.000
_cell.length_c   1.000
_cell.angle_alpha   90.00
_cell.angle_beta   90.00
_cell.angle_gamma   90.00
#
_symmetry.space_group_name_H-M   'P 1'
#
loop_
_entity.id
_entity.type
_entity.pdbx_description
1 polymer ?
#
loop_
_entity_poly.entity_id
_entity_poly.type
_entity_poly.pdbx_seq_one_letter_code
_entity_poly.pdbx_strand_id
1 'polypeptide(L)'
;MRKTKLKDLIESSQGVMNDVVLGTASFIEDADVVIKIDDLLKERGMTQQDLALMTGMRVGSVSQIINGKNLSFNKIQLAAIMVALQVSSLSELIEIRLPQEKKEAYDAASAEWTKTREMPIELKEMYRDNMIKANLSKLEGK
;
A
#
# COMPACT_ATOMS: atom_id res chain seq x y z
N MET A 1 -9.72 9.85 9.64
CA MET A 1 -8.93 8.93 8.81
C MET A 1 -8.88 9.48 7.41
N ARG A 2 -7.73 9.39 6.73
CA ARG A 2 -7.60 9.77 5.31
C ARG A 2 -7.80 8.53 4.45
N LYS A 3 -8.59 8.66 3.40
CA LYS A 3 -8.93 7.59 2.47
C LYS A 3 -8.64 8.04 1.04
N THR A 4 -7.95 7.21 0.29
CA THR A 4 -7.61 7.46 -1.12
C THR A 4 -7.92 6.20 -1.93
N LYS A 5 -8.52 6.35 -3.12
CA LYS A 5 -8.75 5.21 -4.02
C LYS A 5 -7.43 4.71 -4.57
N LEU A 6 -7.25 3.38 -4.63
CA LEU A 6 -6.03 2.81 -5.17
C LEU A 6 -5.85 3.16 -6.65
N LYS A 7 -6.95 3.24 -7.40
CA LYS A 7 -6.97 3.75 -8.78
C LYS A 7 -6.24 5.08 -8.94
N ASP A 8 -6.57 6.08 -8.11
CA ASP A 8 -5.94 7.41 -8.17
C ASP A 8 -4.42 7.33 -7.94
N LEU A 9 -3.98 6.43 -7.03
CA LEU A 9 -2.57 6.21 -6.75
C LEU A 9 -1.85 5.53 -7.92
N ILE A 10 -2.49 4.55 -8.57
CA ILE A 10 -1.98 3.88 -9.76
C ILE A 10 -1.78 4.91 -10.89
N GLU A 11 -2.78 5.74 -11.14
CA GLU A 11 -2.71 6.81 -12.16
C GLU A 11 -1.58 7.80 -11.86
N SER A 12 -1.45 8.23 -10.60
CA SER A 12 -0.36 9.14 -10.19
C SER A 12 1.05 8.52 -10.21
N SER A 13 1.14 7.18 -10.27
CA SER A 13 2.41 6.44 -10.26
C SER A 13 2.92 6.10 -11.66
N GLN A 14 2.14 6.41 -12.71
CA GLN A 14 2.54 6.19 -14.11
C GLN A 14 3.86 6.91 -14.42
N GLY A 15 4.79 6.20 -15.08
CA GLY A 15 6.11 6.73 -15.41
C GLY A 15 7.12 6.75 -14.26
N VAL A 16 6.68 6.53 -13.01
CA VAL A 16 7.57 6.40 -11.83
C VAL A 16 7.72 4.93 -11.41
N MET A 17 6.69 4.12 -11.63
CA MET A 17 6.66 2.70 -11.28
C MET A 17 6.60 1.82 -12.53
N ASN A 18 7.10 0.59 -12.41
CA ASN A 18 7.09 -0.39 -13.50
C ASN A 18 5.65 -0.83 -13.86
N ASP A 19 5.36 -0.94 -15.15
CA ASP A 19 4.02 -1.25 -15.66
C ASP A 19 3.48 -2.62 -15.20
N VAL A 20 4.36 -3.60 -14.95
CA VAL A 20 3.95 -4.90 -14.39
C VAL A 20 3.45 -4.75 -12.95
N VAL A 21 4.09 -3.88 -12.16
CA VAL A 21 3.66 -3.59 -10.80
C VAL A 21 2.32 -2.87 -10.81
N LEU A 22 2.18 -1.83 -11.64
CA LEU A 22 0.92 -1.09 -11.77
C LEU A 22 -0.21 -2.00 -12.26
N GLY A 23 0.03 -2.81 -13.30
CA GLY A 23 -0.96 -3.74 -13.82
C GLY A 23 -1.37 -4.82 -12.81
N THR A 24 -0.45 -5.26 -11.95
CA THR A 24 -0.79 -6.19 -10.86
C THR A 24 -1.63 -5.51 -9.78
N ALA A 25 -1.34 -4.26 -9.44
CA ALA A 25 -2.13 -3.49 -8.48
C ALA A 25 -3.55 -3.19 -9.00
N SER A 26 -3.73 -3.05 -10.31
CA SER A 26 -5.04 -2.78 -10.94
C SER A 26 -6.09 -3.87 -10.69
N PHE A 27 -5.71 -5.10 -10.34
CA PHE A 27 -6.67 -6.16 -9.96
C PHE A 27 -7.54 -5.82 -8.75
N ILE A 28 -7.09 -4.85 -7.94
CA ILE A 28 -7.77 -4.34 -6.76
C ILE A 28 -7.91 -2.80 -6.81
N GLU A 29 -8.01 -2.19 -7.99
CA GLU A 29 -8.06 -0.71 -8.13
C GLU A 29 -9.21 -0.03 -7.36
N ASP A 30 -10.31 -0.77 -7.14
CA ASP A 30 -11.46 -0.31 -6.35
C ASP A 30 -11.20 -0.27 -4.83
N ALA A 31 -10.08 -0.87 -4.38
CA ALA A 31 -9.66 -0.85 -3.00
C ALA A 31 -9.31 0.57 -2.53
N ASP A 32 -9.33 0.74 -1.22
CA ASP A 32 -9.04 1.99 -0.57
C ASP A 32 -7.77 1.90 0.27
N VAL A 33 -6.85 2.84 0.07
CA VAL A 33 -5.72 3.04 0.98
C VAL A 33 -6.18 3.97 2.09
N VAL A 34 -6.12 3.48 3.33
CA VAL A 34 -6.59 4.18 4.53
C VAL A 34 -5.41 4.50 5.43
N ILE A 35 -5.19 5.79 5.69
CA ILE A 35 -4.16 6.30 6.60
C ILE A 35 -4.83 6.83 7.86
N LYS A 36 -4.38 6.32 9.01
CA LYS A 36 -5.00 6.54 10.33
C LYS A 36 -4.17 7.45 11.24
N ILE A 37 -2.96 7.83 10.82
CA ILE A 37 -2.00 8.60 11.63
C ILE A 37 -2.61 9.92 12.16
N ASP A 38 -3.39 10.64 11.35
CA ASP A 38 -4.01 11.90 11.80
C ASP A 38 -4.99 11.71 12.96
N ASP A 39 -5.75 10.61 12.94
CA ASP A 39 -6.70 10.29 14.01
C ASP A 39 -5.94 9.89 15.27
N LEU A 40 -4.91 9.06 15.13
CA LEU A 40 -4.02 8.66 16.22
C LEU A 40 -3.37 9.87 16.91
N LEU A 41 -2.98 10.90 16.15
CA LEU A 41 -2.46 12.15 16.70
C LEU A 41 -3.53 12.89 17.50
N LYS A 42 -4.74 13.03 16.94
CA LYS A 42 -5.86 13.70 17.62
C LYS A 42 -6.26 13.00 18.92
N GLU A 43 -6.35 11.67 18.91
CA GLU A 43 -6.64 10.85 20.09
C GLU A 43 -5.61 11.05 21.21
N ARG A 44 -4.35 11.35 20.85
CA ARG A 44 -3.24 11.58 21.77
C ARG A 44 -3.03 13.06 22.10
N GLY A 45 -3.84 13.97 21.56
CA GLY A 45 -3.66 15.41 21.75
C GLY A 45 -2.37 15.95 21.13
N MET A 46 -1.88 15.31 20.06
CA MET A 46 -0.63 15.64 19.39
C MET A 46 -0.86 16.33 18.05
N THR A 47 0.10 17.15 17.64
CA THR A 47 0.14 17.76 16.31
C THR A 47 1.08 17.02 15.37
N GLN A 48 1.01 17.33 14.07
CA GLN A 48 1.98 16.82 13.08
C GLN A 48 3.40 17.34 13.38
N GLN A 49 3.52 18.52 13.99
CA GLN A 49 4.79 19.10 14.41
C GLN A 49 5.42 18.27 15.54
N ASP A 50 4.62 17.82 16.50
CA ASP A 50 5.09 16.97 17.60
C ASP A 50 5.59 15.64 17.06
N LEU A 51 4.85 15.01 16.14
CA LEU A 51 5.28 13.78 15.50
C LEU A 51 6.60 13.95 14.74
N ALA A 52 6.75 15.06 14.01
CA ALA A 52 8.00 15.39 13.32
C ALA A 52 9.19 15.51 14.30
N LEU A 53 9.00 16.19 15.43
CA LEU A 53 10.02 16.33 16.48
C LEU A 53 10.39 14.98 17.12
N MET A 54 9.40 14.14 17.42
CA MET A 54 9.62 12.83 18.05
C MET A 54 10.30 11.82 17.13
N THR A 55 10.03 11.90 15.82
CA THR A 55 10.56 10.95 14.83
C THR A 55 11.83 11.45 14.14
N GLY A 56 12.17 12.74 14.29
CA GLY A 56 13.22 13.40 13.52
C GLY A 56 12.89 13.58 12.04
N MET A 57 11.63 13.33 11.63
CA MET A 57 11.19 13.50 10.25
C MET A 57 10.93 14.98 9.94
N ARG A 58 11.09 15.39 8.67
CA ARG A 58 10.66 16.73 8.24
C ARG A 58 9.15 16.84 8.36
N VAL A 59 8.66 17.97 8.86
CA VAL A 59 7.22 18.28 9.00
C VAL A 59 6.49 18.10 7.67
N GLY A 60 7.10 18.53 6.56
CA GLY A 60 6.57 18.32 5.21
C GLY A 60 6.41 16.85 4.84
N SER A 61 7.36 15.99 5.22
CA SER A 61 7.27 14.55 4.99
C SER A 61 6.17 13.90 5.83
N VAL A 62 6.04 14.30 7.10
CA VAL A 62 4.93 13.87 7.97
C VAL A 62 3.58 14.25 7.35
N SER A 63 3.46 15.49 6.89
CA SER A 63 2.24 15.98 6.24
C SER A 63 1.91 15.21 4.96
N GLN A 64 2.90 14.91 4.11
CA GLN A 64 2.70 14.12 2.89
C GLN A 64 2.23 12.70 3.21
N ILE A 65 2.80 12.06 4.24
CA ILE A 65 2.39 10.73 4.70
C ILE A 65 0.96 10.77 5.21
N ILE A 66 0.64 11.68 6.14
CA ILE A 66 -0.69 11.77 6.74
C ILE A 66 -1.78 12.02 5.68
N ASN A 67 -1.48 12.85 4.68
CA ASN A 67 -2.41 13.16 3.61
C ASN A 67 -2.46 12.10 2.50
N GLY A 68 -1.64 11.05 2.56
CA GLY A 68 -1.55 10.00 1.53
C GLY A 68 -1.07 10.51 0.18
N LYS A 69 -0.30 11.61 0.17
CA LYS A 69 0.28 12.20 -1.04
C LYS A 69 1.66 11.64 -1.37
N ASN A 70 2.28 10.94 -0.43
CA ASN A 70 3.58 10.35 -0.64
C ASN A 70 3.44 8.98 -1.31
N LEU A 71 4.12 8.78 -2.45
CA LEU A 71 4.11 7.50 -3.17
C LEU A 71 4.97 6.44 -2.46
N SER A 72 5.90 6.85 -1.61
CA SER A 72 6.76 5.92 -0.88
C SER A 72 7.12 6.41 0.52
N PHE A 73 7.11 5.49 1.47
CA PHE A 73 7.74 5.65 2.78
C PHE A 73 8.38 4.32 3.14
N ASN A 74 9.49 4.37 3.87
CA ASN A 74 10.28 3.18 4.16
C ASN A 74 9.93 2.57 5.54
N LYS A 75 10.44 1.36 5.79
CA LYS A 75 10.18 0.61 7.02
C LYS A 75 10.71 1.31 8.28
N ILE A 76 11.81 2.06 8.16
CA ILE A 76 12.40 2.81 9.29
C ILE A 76 11.50 3.98 9.69
N GLN A 77 10.95 4.70 8.72
CA GLN A 77 9.98 5.78 8.96
C GLN A 77 8.71 5.24 9.63
N LEU A 78 8.19 4.11 9.15
CA LEU A 78 7.05 3.45 9.78
C LEU A 78 7.35 3.04 11.22
N ALA A 79 8.49 2.40 11.47
CA ALA A 79 8.89 2.00 12.81
C ALA A 79 9.05 3.21 13.76
N ALA A 80 9.62 4.32 13.28
CA ALA A 80 9.73 5.56 14.05
C ALA A 80 8.34 6.11 14.44
N ILE A 81 7.40 6.13 13.49
CA ILE A 81 6.01 6.53 13.77
C ILE A 81 5.34 5.55 14.74
N MET A 82 5.58 4.24 14.60
CA MET A 82 5.03 3.24 15.52
C MET A 82 5.51 3.45 16.94
N VAL A 83 6.80 3.73 17.14
CA VAL A 83 7.39 4.05 18.45
C VAL A 83 6.81 5.36 18.99
N ALA A 84 6.77 6.42 18.18
CA ALA A 84 6.26 7.72 18.60
C ALA A 84 4.77 7.67 19.02
N LEU A 85 3.97 6.85 18.34
CA LEU A 85 2.54 6.69 18.61
C LEU A 85 2.24 5.50 19.54
N GLN A 86 3.22 4.72 19.96
CA GLN A 86 3.04 3.53 20.79
C GLN A 86 1.99 2.56 20.21
N VAL A 87 2.10 2.26 18.91
CA VAL A 87 1.25 1.25 18.25
C VAL A 87 2.02 -0.05 18.03
N SER A 88 1.31 -1.17 18.06
CA SER A 88 1.88 -2.51 18.00
C SER A 88 1.82 -3.15 16.62
N SER A 89 0.94 -2.64 15.75
CA SER A 89 0.66 -3.17 14.43
C SER A 89 0.68 -2.08 13.36
N LEU A 90 1.24 -2.40 12.20
CA LEU A 90 1.24 -1.49 11.05
C LEU A 90 -0.18 -1.12 10.59
N SER A 91 -1.14 -2.04 10.77
CA SER A 91 -2.57 -1.81 10.46
C SER A 91 -3.19 -0.68 11.27
N GLU A 92 -2.62 -0.35 12.43
CA GLU A 92 -3.05 0.82 13.22
C GLU A 92 -2.65 2.13 12.53
N LEU A 93 -1.61 2.14 11.68
CA LEU A 93 -1.16 3.32 10.94
C LEU A 93 -1.78 3.39 9.53
N ILE A 94 -1.80 2.27 8.81
CA ILE A 94 -2.19 2.20 7.41
C ILE A 94 -2.81 0.84 7.04
N GLU A 95 -3.84 0.86 6.18
CA GLU A 95 -4.49 -0.35 5.65
C GLU A 95 -4.80 -0.21 4.16
N ILE A 96 -4.83 -1.32 3.44
CA ILE A 96 -5.49 -1.44 2.13
C ILE A 96 -6.79 -2.21 2.35
N ARG A 97 -7.93 -1.57 2.10
CA ARG A 97 -9.27 -2.14 2.29
C ARG A 97 -9.86 -2.52 0.95
N LEU A 98 -9.94 -3.83 0.70
CA LEU A 98 -10.58 -4.38 -0.49
C LEU A 98 -12.11 -4.29 -0.35
N PRO A 99 -12.85 -4.22 -1.47
CA PRO A 99 -14.28 -4.50 -1.48
C PRO A 99 -14.55 -5.89 -0.86
N GLN A 100 -15.67 -6.02 -0.13
CA GLN A 100 -15.97 -7.23 0.65
C GLN A 100 -15.91 -8.51 -0.20
N GLU A 101 -16.54 -8.50 -1.38
CA GLU A 101 -16.55 -9.62 -2.33
C GLU A 101 -15.13 -10.03 -2.73
N LYS A 102 -14.27 -9.06 -3.07
CA LYS A 102 -12.87 -9.31 -3.44
C LYS A 102 -12.07 -9.87 -2.27
N LYS A 103 -12.29 -9.34 -1.06
CA LYS A 103 -11.65 -9.83 0.15
C LYS A 103 -12.01 -11.30 0.40
N GLU A 104 -13.29 -11.64 0.36
CA GLU A 104 -13.78 -13.02 0.58
C GLU A 104 -13.22 -13.99 -0.47
N ALA A 105 -13.22 -13.59 -1.75
CA ALA A 105 -12.64 -14.37 -2.83
C ALA A 105 -11.14 -14.64 -2.60
N TYR A 106 -10.38 -13.62 -2.19
CA TYR A 106 -8.94 -13.77 -1.92
C TYR A 106 -8.67 -14.62 -0.69
N ASP A 107 -9.44 -14.44 0.38
CA ASP A 107 -9.33 -15.25 1.61
C ASP A 107 -9.60 -16.73 1.29
N ALA A 108 -10.64 -17.04 0.51
CA ALA A 108 -10.98 -18.40 0.10
C ALA A 108 -9.90 -19.02 -0.81
N ALA A 109 -9.47 -18.28 -1.85
CA ALA A 109 -8.44 -18.75 -2.78
C ALA A 109 -7.09 -18.98 -2.07
N SER A 110 -6.72 -18.10 -1.14
CA SER A 110 -5.50 -18.21 -0.33
C SER A 110 -5.55 -19.43 0.60
N ALA A 111 -6.68 -19.67 1.25
CA ALA A 111 -6.87 -20.84 2.12
C ALA A 111 -6.77 -22.15 1.32
N GLU A 112 -7.42 -22.23 0.16
CA GLU A 112 -7.36 -23.42 -0.69
C GLU A 112 -5.94 -23.61 -1.25
N TRP A 113 -5.30 -22.55 -1.74
CA TRP A 113 -3.92 -22.64 -2.24
C TRP A 113 -2.94 -23.12 -1.16
N THR A 114 -3.08 -22.65 0.07
CA THR A 114 -2.24 -23.11 1.20
C THR A 114 -2.43 -24.60 1.46
N LYS A 115 -3.66 -25.09 1.33
CA LYS A 115 -4.03 -26.49 1.57
C LYS A 115 -3.57 -27.42 0.45
N THR A 116 -3.83 -27.06 -0.81
CA THR A 116 -3.55 -27.90 -1.98
C THR A 116 -2.13 -27.73 -2.50
N ARG A 117 -1.49 -26.59 -2.18
CA ARG A 117 -0.25 -26.09 -2.82
C ARG A 117 -0.42 -25.85 -4.32
N GLU A 118 -1.65 -25.76 -4.81
CA GLU A 118 -1.95 -25.49 -6.20
C GLU A 118 -2.32 -24.01 -6.38
N MET A 119 -1.53 -23.30 -7.20
CA MET A 119 -1.78 -21.89 -7.48
C MET A 119 -3.12 -21.71 -8.23
N PRO A 120 -3.97 -20.75 -7.82
CA PRO A 120 -5.19 -20.36 -8.54
C PRO A 120 -4.93 -20.07 -10.02
N ILE A 121 -5.91 -20.39 -10.87
CA ILE A 121 -5.79 -20.26 -12.34
C ILE A 121 -5.55 -18.80 -12.71
N GLU A 122 -6.26 -17.88 -12.07
CA GLU A 122 -6.17 -16.44 -12.30
C GLU A 122 -4.74 -15.93 -12.01
N LEU A 123 -4.08 -16.45 -10.96
CA LEU A 123 -2.70 -16.11 -10.65
C LEU A 123 -1.70 -16.73 -11.65
N LYS A 124 -1.99 -17.92 -12.18
CA LYS A 124 -1.15 -18.54 -13.23
C LYS A 124 -1.20 -17.72 -14.53
N GLU A 125 -2.39 -17.25 -14.90
CA GLU A 125 -2.59 -16.38 -16.07
C GLU A 125 -1.87 -15.05 -15.88
N MET A 126 -2.10 -14.38 -14.74
CA MET A 126 -1.39 -13.14 -14.38
C MET A 126 0.13 -13.34 -14.40
N TYR A 127 0.64 -14.44 -13.85
CA TYR A 127 2.07 -14.75 -13.86
C TYR A 127 2.62 -14.89 -15.28
N ARG A 128 1.90 -15.59 -16.17
CA ARG A 128 2.28 -15.76 -17.58
C ARG A 128 2.33 -14.42 -18.31
N ASP A 129 1.31 -13.59 -18.14
CA ASP A 129 1.23 -12.28 -18.78
C ASP A 129 2.34 -11.34 -18.29
N ASN A 130 2.60 -11.36 -16.97
CA ASN A 130 3.65 -10.56 -16.36
C ASN A 130 5.05 -11.00 -16.83
N MET A 131 5.28 -12.30 -17.02
CA MET A 131 6.52 -12.83 -17.60
C MET A 131 6.76 -12.32 -19.03
N ILE A 132 5.73 -12.30 -19.86
CA ILE A 132 5.81 -11.78 -21.24
C ILE A 132 6.12 -10.28 -21.21
N LYS A 133 5.35 -9.49 -20.45
CA LYS A 133 5.54 -8.04 -20.32
C LYS A 133 6.93 -7.68 -19.77
N ALA A 134 7.41 -8.39 -18.75
CA ALA A 134 8.72 -8.15 -18.17
C ALA A 134 9.86 -8.44 -19.16
N ASN A 135 9.71 -9.45 -20.03
CA ASN A 135 10.71 -9.76 -21.06
C ASN A 135 10.65 -8.79 -22.24
N LEU A 136 9.46 -8.37 -22.66
CA LEU A 136 9.30 -7.32 -23.68
C LEU A 136 9.92 -5.99 -23.23
N SER A 137 9.64 -5.58 -21.98
CA SER A 137 10.23 -4.37 -21.40
C SER A 137 11.77 -4.38 -21.36
N LYS A 138 12.39 -5.56 -21.21
CA LYS A 138 13.86 -5.70 -21.28
C LYS A 138 14.41 -5.58 -22.70
N LEU A 139 13.64 -6.00 -23.71
CA LEU A 139 14.03 -5.91 -25.12
C LEU A 139 13.87 -4.49 -25.68
N GLU A 140 12.90 -3.73 -25.17
CA GLU A 140 12.58 -2.38 -25.62
C GLU A 140 13.48 -1.28 -25.01
N GLY A 141 14.37 -1.62 -24.08
CA GLY A 141 15.46 -0.73 -23.63
C GLY A 141 15.00 0.64 -23.11
N LYS A 142 14.59 0.69 -21.85
CA LYS A 142 14.89 1.83 -20.98
C LYS A 142 16.06 1.46 -20.09
#